data_AF-A0A7G7W6P3-F1
#
_entry.id   AF-A0A7G7W6P3-F1
#
_cell.length_a   1.000
_cell.length_b   1.000
_cell.length_c   1.000
_cell.angle_alpha   90.00
_cell.angle_beta   90.00
_cell.angle_gamma   90.00
#
_symmetry.space_group_name_H-M   'P 1'
#
loop_
_entity.id
_entity.type
_entity.pdbx_description
1 polymer ?
#
loop_
_entity_poly.entity_id
_entity_poly.type
_entity_poly.pdbx_seq_one_letter_code
_entity_poly.pdbx_strand_id
1 'polypeptide(L)'
;MPVYPGGPTQLLRDLTASVVYPEVAVGTNVGGNVLVDFIVAPNGRIYEVKLNKGIVSGPGQEAAAQALNEAAVAAVQRLKKKWQAGRQNGKAVAVSFTVPLAFAPSGR
;
A
#
# COMPACT_ATOMS: atom_id res chain seq x y z
N MET A 1 -10.64 -14.94 2.47
CA MET A 1 -9.81 -13.72 2.39
C MET A 1 -8.35 -14.15 2.30
N PRO A 2 -7.50 -13.45 1.53
CA PRO A 2 -6.07 -13.69 1.53
C PRO A 2 -5.48 -13.36 2.91
N VAL A 3 -4.51 -14.13 3.36
CA VAL A 3 -3.85 -13.93 4.66
C VAL A 3 -2.40 -13.58 4.41
N TYR A 4 -1.96 -12.42 4.90
CA TYR A 4 -0.54 -12.08 4.86
C TYR A 4 0.22 -12.93 5.88
N PRO A 5 1.40 -13.49 5.54
CA PRO A 5 2.23 -14.20 6.50
C PRO A 5 2.62 -13.27 7.66
N GLY A 6 2.13 -13.57 8.87
CA GLY A 6 2.29 -12.72 10.06
C GLY A 6 1.11 -11.78 10.35
N GLY A 7 0.02 -11.89 9.57
CA GLY A 7 -1.21 -11.13 9.79
C GLY A 7 -1.16 -9.68 9.29
N PRO A 8 -2.25 -8.93 9.49
CA PRO A 8 -2.38 -7.55 9.00
C PRO A 8 -1.36 -6.59 9.63
N THR A 9 -0.95 -6.84 10.87
CA THR A 9 0.07 -6.03 11.56
C THR A 9 1.45 -6.16 10.92
N GLN A 10 1.84 -7.38 10.52
CA GLN A 10 3.12 -7.62 9.86
C GLN A 10 3.13 -7.01 8.46
N LEU A 11 2.01 -7.09 7.74
CA LEU A 11 1.83 -6.42 6.46
C LEU A 11 2.09 -4.91 6.59
N LEU A 12 1.45 -4.26 7.57
CA LEU A 12 1.66 -2.83 7.81
C LEU A 12 3.13 -2.53 8.11
N ARG A 13 3.80 -3.35 8.93
CA ARG A 13 5.23 -3.18 9.23
C ARG A 13 6.11 -3.33 7.99
N ASP A 14 5.90 -4.37 7.18
CA ASP A 14 6.66 -4.59 5.94
C ASP A 14 6.40 -3.47 4.92
N LEU A 15 5.17 -2.97 4.85
CA LEU A 15 4.83 -1.80 4.04
C LEU A 15 5.54 -0.54 4.55
N THR A 16 5.41 -0.19 5.82
CA THR A 16 6.10 0.97 6.40
C THR A 16 7.61 0.89 6.24
N ALA A 17 8.19 -0.31 6.32
CA ALA A 17 9.63 -0.52 6.07
C ALA A 17 10.02 -0.41 4.58
N SER A 18 9.09 -0.70 3.66
CA SER A 18 9.31 -0.64 2.21
C SER A 18 8.91 0.71 1.59
N VAL A 19 8.09 1.48 2.29
CA VAL A 19 7.68 2.84 1.94
C VAL A 19 8.90 3.74 2.06
N VAL A 20 9.28 4.33 0.94
CA VAL A 20 10.31 5.36 0.89
C VAL A 20 9.59 6.70 0.97
N TYR A 21 9.78 7.43 2.07
CA TYR A 21 9.25 8.78 2.18
C TYR A 21 10.07 9.71 1.27
N PRO A 22 9.45 10.32 0.24
CA PRO A 22 10.15 11.23 -0.65
C PRO A 22 10.41 12.56 0.06
N GLU A 23 11.58 13.16 -0.20
CA GLU A 23 12.00 14.41 0.46
C GLU A 23 11.00 15.57 0.27
N VAL A 24 10.32 15.61 -0.88
CA VAL A 24 9.25 16.60 -1.14
C VAL A 24 8.08 16.50 -0.17
N ALA A 25 7.84 15.32 0.43
CA ALA A 25 6.86 15.13 1.48
C ALA A 25 7.46 15.28 2.88
N VAL A 26 8.78 15.18 3.03
CA VAL A 26 9.49 15.42 4.28
C VAL A 26 9.70 16.92 4.45
N GLY A 27 8.77 17.57 5.15
CA GLY A 27 8.80 19.02 5.40
C GLY A 27 7.58 19.75 4.84
N THR A 28 6.93 19.16 3.83
CA THR A 28 5.57 19.54 3.49
C THR A 28 4.66 18.81 4.48
N ASN A 29 3.83 19.53 5.24
CA ASN A 29 2.96 18.98 6.28
C ASN A 29 1.75 18.21 5.67
N VAL A 30 2.04 17.33 4.71
CA VAL A 30 1.10 16.56 3.90
C VAL A 30 0.99 15.18 4.51
N GLY A 31 -0.24 14.84 4.88
CA GLY A 31 -0.61 13.53 5.37
C GLY A 31 -1.95 13.13 4.80
N GLY A 32 -2.23 11.83 4.83
CA GLY A 32 -3.48 11.30 4.32
C GLY A 32 -3.46 9.79 4.17
N ASN A 33 -4.61 9.26 3.74
CA ASN A 33 -4.78 7.82 3.55
C ASN A 33 -4.73 7.51 2.05
N VAL A 34 -3.76 6.70 1.66
CA VAL A 34 -3.68 6.11 0.33
C VAL A 34 -4.31 4.74 0.35
N LEU A 35 -5.29 4.49 -0.51
CA LEU A 35 -5.84 3.16 -0.74
C LEU A 35 -5.21 2.61 -2.02
N VAL A 36 -4.40 1.56 -1.85
CA VAL A 36 -3.82 0.82 -2.97
C VAL A 36 -4.58 -0.49 -3.11
N ASP A 37 -5.10 -0.74 -4.31
CA ASP A 37 -5.77 -1.98 -4.67
C ASP A 37 -4.82 -2.88 -5.44
N PHE A 38 -4.82 -4.17 -5.14
CA PHE A 38 -4.02 -5.15 -5.86
C PHE A 38 -4.66 -6.53 -5.78
N ILE A 39 -4.33 -7.39 -6.73
CA ILE A 39 -4.86 -8.75 -6.78
C ILE A 39 -3.81 -9.72 -6.26
N VAL A 40 -4.21 -10.53 -5.28
CA VAL A 40 -3.40 -11.64 -4.76
C VAL A 40 -3.76 -12.90 -5.52
N ALA A 41 -2.84 -13.42 -6.31
CA ALA A 41 -2.98 -14.67 -7.04
C ALA A 41 -3.05 -15.89 -6.09
N PRO A 42 -3.62 -17.01 -6.57
CA PRO A 42 -3.64 -18.27 -5.84
C PRO A 42 -2.24 -18.82 -5.48
N ASN A 43 -1.20 -18.41 -6.21
CA ASN A 43 0.19 -18.77 -5.94
C ASN A 43 0.87 -17.86 -4.90
N GLY A 44 0.16 -16.86 -4.36
CA GLY A 44 0.67 -15.90 -3.39
C GLY A 44 1.44 -14.72 -3.99
N ARG A 45 1.46 -14.57 -5.31
CA ARG A 45 2.01 -13.38 -5.98
C ARG A 45 0.96 -12.28 -6.02
N ILE A 46 1.40 -11.05 -5.86
CA ILE A 46 0.59 -9.87 -6.12
C ILE A 46 0.77 -9.43 -7.57
N TYR A 47 -0.32 -8.99 -8.20
CA TYR A 47 -0.32 -8.43 -9.54
C TYR A 47 -1.42 -7.38 -9.66
N GLU A 48 -1.38 -6.60 -10.74
CA GLU A 48 -2.38 -5.57 -11.02
C GLU A 48 -2.52 -4.54 -9.89
N VAL A 49 -1.39 -4.03 -9.39
CA VAL A 49 -1.35 -2.99 -8.36
C VAL A 49 -1.81 -1.66 -8.96
N LYS A 50 -2.89 -1.10 -8.42
CA LYS A 50 -3.50 0.16 -8.83
C LYS A 50 -3.72 1.07 -7.63
N LEU A 51 -3.49 2.36 -7.83
CA LEU A 51 -3.88 3.38 -6.86
C LEU A 51 -5.40 3.57 -6.94
N ASN A 52 -6.13 3.19 -5.89
CA ASN A 52 -7.59 3.38 -5.84
C ASN A 52 -7.93 4.78 -5.33
N LYS A 53 -7.29 5.20 -4.23
CA LYS A 53 -7.44 6.55 -3.67
C LYS A 53 -6.09 7.10 -3.26
N GLY A 54 -5.68 8.21 -3.84
CA GLY A 54 -4.47 8.93 -3.43
C GLY A 54 -4.76 10.00 -2.38
N ILE A 55 -3.70 10.52 -1.78
CA ILE A 55 -3.70 11.79 -1.05
C ILE A 55 -3.94 12.91 -2.08
N VAL A 56 -4.88 13.79 -1.77
CA VAL A 56 -5.12 15.05 -2.49
C VAL A 56 -4.87 16.16 -1.49
N SER A 57 -3.91 17.04 -1.80
CA SER A 57 -3.50 18.14 -0.93
C SER A 57 -3.79 19.48 -1.59
N GLY A 58 -3.75 20.55 -0.80
CA GLY A 58 -4.00 21.90 -1.29
C GLY A 58 -2.96 22.38 -2.33
N PRO A 59 -3.22 23.52 -2.99
CA PRO A 59 -2.32 24.08 -3.99
C PRO A 59 -0.92 24.29 -3.40
N GLY A 60 0.10 23.84 -4.14
CA GLY A 60 1.51 23.85 -3.70
C GLY A 60 1.97 22.60 -2.93
N GLN A 61 1.05 21.68 -2.61
CA GLN A 61 1.35 20.42 -1.91
C GLN A 61 1.03 19.17 -2.75
N GLU A 62 0.48 19.36 -3.95
CA GLU A 62 0.11 18.27 -4.87
C GLU A 62 1.31 17.42 -5.28
N ALA A 63 2.47 18.03 -5.50
CA ALA A 63 3.70 17.29 -5.85
C ALA A 63 4.12 16.34 -4.71
N ALA A 64 4.02 16.79 -3.47
CA ALA A 64 4.29 15.95 -2.30
C ALA A 64 3.26 14.82 -2.16
N ALA A 65 1.98 15.15 -2.33
CA ALA A 65 0.88 14.17 -2.29
C ALA A 65 1.05 13.09 -3.36
N GLN A 66 1.38 13.48 -4.59
CA GLN A 66 1.64 12.55 -5.69
C GLN A 66 2.86 11.67 -5.41
N ALA A 67 3.95 12.24 -4.91
CA ALA A 67 5.14 11.46 -4.56
C ALA A 67 4.85 10.41 -3.47
N LEU A 68 4.01 10.73 -2.48
CA LEU A 68 3.55 9.77 -1.47
C LEU A 68 2.67 8.66 -2.08
N ASN A 69 1.78 9.02 -3.00
CA ASN A 69 0.94 8.06 -3.72
C ASN A 69 1.78 7.05 -4.50
N GLU A 70 2.79 7.54 -5.23
CA GLU A 70 3.73 6.71 -5.99
C GLU A 70 4.58 5.84 -5.06
N ALA A 71 5.06 6.39 -3.94
CA ALA A 71 5.78 5.64 -2.92
C ALA A 71 4.95 4.50 -2.31
N ALA A 72 3.65 4.73 -2.08
CA ALA A 72 2.74 3.71 -1.58
C ALA A 72 2.57 2.55 -2.58
N VAL A 73 2.35 2.88 -3.85
CA VAL A 73 2.24 1.87 -4.93
C VAL A 73 3.55 1.10 -5.07
N ALA A 74 4.69 1.79 -5.07
CA ALA A 74 6.00 1.17 -5.13
C ALA A 74 6.28 0.26 -3.92
N ALA A 75 5.84 0.65 -2.71
CA ALA A 75 5.98 -0.17 -1.52
C ALA A 75 5.19 -1.49 -1.63
N VAL A 76 3.96 -1.44 -2.14
CA VAL A 76 3.16 -2.64 -2.41
C VAL A 76 3.85 -3.51 -3.47
N GLN A 77 4.34 -2.92 -4.57
CA GLN A 77 5.08 -3.66 -5.60
C GLN A 77 6.38 -4.30 -5.08
N ARG A 78 7.02 -3.68 -4.08
CA ARG A 78 8.21 -4.22 -3.41
C ARG A 78 7.90 -5.36 -2.45
N LEU A 79 6.64 -5.60 -2.09
CA LEU A 79 6.25 -6.75 -1.28
C LEU A 79 6.45 -8.05 -2.07
N LYS A 80 7.65 -8.63 -1.96
CA LYS A 80 7.98 -9.94 -2.55
C LYS A 80 7.56 -11.12 -1.66
N LYS A 81 7.05 -10.87 -0.45
CA LYS A 81 6.60 -11.95 0.44
C LYS A 81 5.41 -12.67 -0.19
N LYS A 82 5.44 -14.01 -0.15
CA LYS A 82 4.36 -14.85 -0.66
C LYS A 82 3.14 -14.67 0.24
N TRP A 83 2.10 -14.08 -0.31
CA TRP A 83 0.81 -13.98 0.36
C TRP A 83 0.15 -15.36 0.42
N GLN A 84 -0.62 -15.63 1.47
CA GLN A 84 -1.43 -16.82 1.52
C GLN A 84 -2.73 -16.54 0.76
N ALA A 85 -2.94 -17.25 -0.35
CA ALA A 85 -4.12 -17.05 -1.17
C ALA A 85 -5.41 -17.33 -0.41
N GLY A 86 -6.48 -16.62 -0.78
CA GLY A 86 -7.81 -16.97 -0.31
C GLY A 86 -8.16 -18.38 -0.79
N ARG A 87 -8.70 -19.19 0.12
CA ARG A 87 -9.34 -20.45 -0.27
C ARG A 87 -10.84 -20.24 -0.33
N GLN A 88 -11.44 -20.57 -1.47
CA GLN A 88 -12.89 -20.61 -1.63
C GLN A 88 -13.25 -22.03 -2.06
N ASN A 89 -14.10 -22.70 -1.29
CA ASN A 89 -14.53 -24.08 -1.56
C ASN A 89 -13.35 -25.06 -1.77
N GLY A 90 -12.30 -24.94 -0.94
CA GLY A 90 -11.09 -25.77 -1.01
C GLY A 90 -10.10 -25.41 -2.12
N LYS A 91 -10.45 -24.51 -3.05
CA LYS A 91 -9.56 -24.07 -4.15
C LYS A 91 -8.91 -22.73 -3.83
N ALA A 92 -7.65 -22.58 -4.19
CA ALA A 92 -6.99 -21.28 -4.12
C ALA A 92 -7.59 -20.37 -5.21
N VAL A 93 -8.07 -19.21 -4.80
CA VAL A 93 -8.68 -18.22 -5.70
C VAL A 93 -7.90 -16.92 -5.65
N ALA A 94 -7.91 -16.20 -6.79
CA ALA A 94 -7.40 -14.84 -6.83
C ALA A 94 -8.37 -13.92 -6.06
N VAL A 95 -7.84 -13.04 -5.22
CA VAL A 95 -8.65 -12.13 -4.42
C VAL A 95 -8.10 -10.72 -4.55
N SER A 96 -8.98 -9.77 -4.87
CA SER A 96 -8.65 -8.34 -4.78
C SER A 96 -8.54 -7.93 -3.31
N PHE A 97 -7.48 -7.20 -3.00
CA PHE A 97 -7.21 -6.73 -1.66
C PHE A 97 -6.82 -5.26 -1.72
N THR A 98 -7.49 -4.47 -0.91
CA THR A 98 -7.21 -3.04 -0.80
C THR A 98 -6.52 -2.79 0.54
N VAL A 99 -5.35 -2.15 0.51
CA VAL A 99 -4.63 -1.77 1.72
C VAL A 99 -4.69 -0.26 1.91
N PRO A 100 -5.18 0.23 3.06
CA PRO A 100 -5.02 1.60 3.46
C PRO A 100 -3.60 1.82 4.02
N LEU A 101 -2.82 2.67 3.37
CA LEU A 101 -1.58 3.23 3.90
C LEU A 101 -1.86 4.62 4.44
N ALA A 102 -1.74 4.78 5.75
CA ALA A 102 -1.85 6.08 6.41
C ALA A 102 -0.47 6.74 6.47
N PHE A 103 -0.34 7.89 5.83
CA PHE A 103 0.83 8.75 5.93
C PHE A 103 0.57 9.80 6.99
N ALA A 104 1.35 9.74 8.07
CA ALA A 104 1.28 10.75 9.11
C ALA A 104 1.94 12.04 8.61
N PRO A 105 1.28 13.21 8.74
CA PRO A 105 1.93 14.48 8.52
C PRO A 105 2.98 14.70 9.62
N SER A 106 4.17 15.16 9.25
CA SER A 106 5.31 15.30 10.18
C SER A 106 5.22 16.53 11.11
N GLY A 107 4.04 17.14 11.28
CA GLY A 107 3.83 18.27 12.18
C GLY A 107 3.36 17.85 13.56
N ARG A 108 4.26 17.87 14.55
CA ARG A 108 3.90 18.06 15.95
C ARG A 108 4.73 19.19 16.54
#